data_AF-A0A7W9UUA8-F1
#
_entry.id   AF-A0A7W9UUA8-F1
#
_cell.length_a   1.000
_cell.length_b   1.000
_cell.length_c   1.000
_cell.angle_alpha   90.00
_cell.angle_beta   90.00
_cell.angle_gamma   90.00
#
_symmetry.space_group_name_H-M   'P 1'
#
loop_
_entity.id
_entity.type
_entity.pdbx_description
1 polymer ?
#
loop_
_entity_poly.entity_id
_entity_poly.type
_entity_poly.pdbx_seq_one_letter_code
_entity_poly.pdbx_strand_id
1 'polypeptide(L)'
;MSSPTPPAYSAPYGNFGPTPPARRFRPAVVAALVAGLVLGAGGVGAAWALRGGDGSTGSGAAGDAHRACDALEGFDESDYGAKGAEGDVALNRFAAAVVLSDAAAAGDNEYKPLAEAMRRVQNQQLRFADFAEPAVQKDLGAARSLCADL
;
A
#
# COMPACT_ATOMS: atom_id res chain seq x y z
N MET A 1 79.66 31.67 -54.93
CA MET A 1 78.40 31.96 -55.66
C MET A 1 77.72 30.64 -56.01
N SER A 2 76.43 30.67 -56.36
CA SER A 2 75.65 29.52 -56.89
C SER A 2 75.34 28.36 -55.93
N SER A 3 74.32 28.61 -55.08
CA SER A 3 73.01 27.91 -55.03
C SER A 3 72.88 26.38 -54.91
N PRO A 4 71.73 25.86 -54.38
CA PRO A 4 71.68 24.54 -53.74
C PRO A 4 70.75 23.50 -54.41
N THR A 5 70.75 22.29 -53.87
CA THR A 5 69.66 21.29 -54.03
C THR A 5 69.20 20.77 -52.65
N PRO A 6 67.89 20.74 -52.36
CA PRO A 6 67.36 20.12 -51.14
C PRO A 6 67.16 18.60 -51.31
N PRO A 7 67.26 17.80 -50.22
CA PRO A 7 66.90 16.38 -50.26
C PRO A 7 65.39 16.18 -50.38
N ALA A 8 64.98 15.07 -50.99
CA ALA A 8 63.57 14.73 -51.19
C ALA A 8 62.85 14.42 -49.85
N TYR A 9 61.62 14.91 -49.70
CA TYR A 9 60.85 14.77 -48.47
C TYR A 9 59.97 13.52 -48.48
N SER A 10 60.38 12.48 -47.74
CA SER A 10 59.61 11.25 -47.57
C SER A 10 58.45 11.44 -46.58
N ALA A 11 57.22 11.53 -47.08
CA ALA A 11 56.02 11.57 -46.24
C ALA A 11 55.62 10.13 -45.80
N PRO A 12 55.56 9.82 -44.50
CA PRO A 12 55.04 8.54 -44.02
C PRO A 12 53.51 8.50 -44.14
N TYR A 13 52.98 7.36 -44.61
CA TYR A 13 51.53 7.17 -44.76
C TYR A 13 50.82 7.13 -43.38
N GLY A 14 50.00 8.14 -43.10
CA GLY A 14 49.14 8.18 -41.91
C GLY A 14 48.02 7.13 -42.00
N ASN A 15 47.91 6.29 -40.97
CA ASN A 15 46.94 5.20 -40.94
C ASN A 15 45.57 5.68 -40.41
N PHE A 16 44.60 5.88 -41.32
CA PHE A 16 43.26 6.38 -40.99
C PHE A 16 42.30 5.28 -40.52
N GLY A 17 42.53 4.75 -39.31
CA GLY A 17 41.52 3.97 -38.59
C GLY A 17 40.42 4.87 -38.01
N PRO A 18 39.12 4.57 -38.17
CA PRO A 18 38.04 5.38 -37.60
C PRO A 18 38.00 5.23 -36.07
N THR A 19 38.33 6.32 -35.36
CA THR A 19 38.31 6.36 -33.89
C THR A 19 36.87 6.17 -33.38
N PRO A 20 36.59 5.24 -32.45
CA PRO A 20 35.28 5.14 -31.84
C PRO A 20 34.97 6.44 -31.05
N PRO A 21 33.73 6.97 -31.11
CA PRO A 21 33.40 8.23 -30.46
C PRO A 21 33.51 8.08 -28.94
N ALA A 22 34.40 8.88 -28.32
CA ALA A 22 34.59 8.90 -26.89
C ALA A 22 33.28 9.27 -26.18
N ARG A 23 32.59 8.27 -25.62
CA ARG A 23 31.32 8.42 -24.89
C ARG A 23 31.57 9.25 -23.63
N ARG A 24 31.43 10.58 -23.75
CA ARG A 24 31.66 11.54 -22.66
C ARG A 24 30.73 11.27 -21.48
N PHE A 25 31.18 10.46 -20.54
CA PHE A 25 30.56 10.39 -19.22
C PHE A 25 30.52 11.80 -18.63
N ARG A 26 29.33 12.26 -18.24
CA ARG A 26 29.14 13.53 -17.54
C ARG A 26 28.99 13.21 -16.05
N PRO A 27 30.09 13.11 -15.27
CA PRO A 27 30.01 12.73 -13.86
C PRO A 27 29.11 13.67 -13.06
N ALA A 28 29.07 14.96 -13.40
CA ALA A 28 28.15 15.93 -12.81
C ALA A 28 26.66 15.59 -13.01
N VAL A 29 26.28 14.99 -14.15
CA VAL A 29 24.88 14.57 -14.39
C VAL A 29 24.56 13.32 -13.60
N VAL A 30 25.49 12.36 -13.53
CA VAL A 30 25.32 11.17 -12.69
C VAL A 30 25.25 11.55 -11.21
N ALA A 31 26.11 12.45 -10.75
CA ALA A 31 26.10 12.98 -9.38
C ALA A 31 24.81 13.75 -9.07
N ALA A 32 24.29 14.57 -9.99
CA ALA A 32 23.01 15.25 -9.82
C ALA A 32 21.82 14.27 -9.77
N LEU A 33 21.83 13.20 -10.57
CA LEU A 33 20.82 12.13 -10.52
C LEU A 33 20.90 11.33 -9.20
N VAL A 34 22.10 10.98 -8.73
CA VAL A 34 22.30 10.30 -7.45
C VAL A 34 21.89 11.20 -6.28
N ALA A 35 22.26 12.49 -6.30
CA ALA A 35 21.83 13.45 -5.28
C ALA A 35 20.31 13.63 -5.28
N GLY A 36 19.68 13.77 -6.45
CA GLY A 36 18.22 13.84 -6.59
C GLY A 36 17.52 12.57 -6.13
N LEU A 37 18.09 11.39 -6.41
CA LEU A 37 17.57 10.11 -5.94
C LEU A 37 17.70 9.97 -4.42
N VAL A 38 18.84 10.34 -3.83
CA VAL A 38 19.07 10.30 -2.37
C VAL A 38 18.21 11.32 -1.62
N LEU A 39 18.03 12.54 -2.16
CA LEU A 39 17.15 13.54 -1.57
C LEU A 39 15.66 13.17 -1.74
N GLY A 40 15.27 12.59 -2.88
CA GLY A 40 13.90 12.12 -3.11
C GLY A 40 13.55 10.90 -2.25
N ALA A 41 14.37 9.86 -2.27
CA ALA A 41 14.20 8.67 -1.43
C ALA A 41 14.39 8.98 0.05
N GLY A 42 15.25 9.94 0.41
CA GLY A 42 15.41 10.44 1.77
C GLY A 42 14.19 11.23 2.25
N GLY A 43 13.61 12.09 1.41
CA GLY A 43 12.38 12.83 1.75
C GLY A 43 11.16 11.92 1.91
N VAL A 44 10.95 11.00 0.97
CA VAL A 44 9.86 9.99 1.06
C VAL A 44 10.13 9.03 2.23
N GLY A 45 11.37 8.55 2.39
CA GLY A 45 11.77 7.65 3.47
C GLY A 45 11.64 8.28 4.85
N ALA A 46 11.96 9.57 5.01
CA ALA A 46 11.73 10.31 6.25
C ALA A 46 10.24 10.47 6.56
N ALA A 47 9.40 10.73 5.56
CA ALA A 47 7.95 10.80 5.73
C ALA A 47 7.34 9.44 6.16
N TRP A 48 7.93 8.32 5.73
CA TRP A 48 7.55 6.98 6.23
C TRP A 48 8.14 6.67 7.61
N ALA A 49 9.40 7.03 7.89
CA ALA A 49 10.06 6.76 9.16
C ALA A 49 9.46 7.57 10.32
N LEU A 50 9.14 8.85 10.10
CA LEU A 50 8.42 9.69 11.06
C LEU A 50 6.98 9.21 11.30
N ARG A 51 6.41 8.42 10.38
CA ARG A 51 5.11 7.75 10.54
C ARG A 51 5.21 6.34 11.14
N GLY A 52 6.42 5.85 11.41
CA GLY A 52 6.68 4.56 12.06
C GLY A 52 7.24 4.64 13.48
N GLY A 53 7.67 5.84 13.93
CA GLY A 53 8.24 6.03 15.28
C GLY A 53 7.21 6.34 16.37
N ASP A 54 6.07 6.92 16.00
CA ASP A 54 4.99 7.32 16.90
C ASP A 54 3.63 6.76 16.40
N GLY A 55 2.60 6.86 17.23
CA GLY A 55 1.28 6.22 17.08
C GLY A 55 0.72 6.14 15.66
N SER A 56 0.69 4.93 15.08
CA SER A 56 0.09 4.70 13.77
C SER A 56 -1.44 4.68 13.86
N THR A 57 -2.03 5.86 13.62
CA THR A 57 -3.47 6.08 13.44
C THR A 57 -3.98 5.52 12.09
N GLY A 58 -3.67 4.25 11.79
CA GLY A 58 -4.17 3.58 10.58
C GLY A 58 -3.56 2.23 10.20
N SER A 59 -2.39 1.82 10.73
CA SER A 59 -1.77 0.53 10.41
C SER A 59 -1.38 -0.28 11.65
N GLY A 60 -2.03 -1.43 11.84
CA GLY A 60 -1.90 -2.28 13.03
C GLY A 60 -3.26 -2.53 13.67
N ALA A 61 -3.29 -3.34 14.71
CA ALA A 61 -4.51 -3.95 15.27
C ALA A 61 -5.65 -2.95 15.54
N ALA A 62 -5.38 -1.84 16.24
CA ALA A 62 -6.36 -0.77 16.47
C ALA A 62 -6.90 -0.16 15.17
N GLY A 63 -6.02 0.06 14.18
CA GLY A 63 -6.38 0.60 12.88
C GLY A 63 -7.18 -0.36 12.00
N ASP A 64 -7.08 -1.68 12.23
CA ASP A 64 -7.97 -2.67 11.64
C ASP A 64 -9.30 -2.76 12.42
N ALA A 65 -9.29 -2.64 13.76
CA ALA A 65 -10.50 -2.63 14.59
C ALA A 65 -11.42 -1.44 14.27
N HIS A 66 -10.90 -0.21 14.21
CA HIS A 66 -11.70 0.96 13.80
C HIS A 66 -12.27 0.77 12.39
N ARG A 67 -11.49 0.30 11.41
CA ARG A 67 -11.98 0.04 10.04
C ARG A 67 -13.01 -1.09 9.97
N ALA A 68 -12.98 -2.06 10.90
CA ALA A 68 -14.04 -3.05 11.05
C ALA A 68 -15.35 -2.40 11.54
N CYS A 69 -15.25 -1.45 12.47
CA CYS A 69 -16.38 -0.68 12.97
C CYS A 69 -16.93 0.32 11.94
N ASP A 70 -16.08 1.05 11.20
CA ASP A 70 -16.48 1.88 10.04
C ASP A 70 -17.27 1.06 9.00
N ALA A 71 -16.86 -0.19 8.80
CA ALA A 71 -17.52 -1.12 7.89
C ALA A 71 -18.87 -1.63 8.46
N LEU A 72 -18.99 -1.82 9.77
CA LEU A 72 -20.20 -2.27 10.47
C LEU A 72 -21.23 -1.15 10.72
N GLU A 73 -20.79 0.10 10.88
CA GLU A 73 -21.66 1.29 10.91
C GLU A 73 -22.26 1.53 9.52
N GLY A 74 -21.43 1.47 8.48
CA GLY A 74 -21.89 1.56 7.08
C GLY A 74 -22.47 0.26 6.51
N PHE A 75 -22.93 -0.67 7.34
CA PHE A 75 -23.60 -1.90 6.93
C PHE A 75 -25.10 -1.83 7.28
N ASP A 76 -25.94 -1.84 6.24
CA ASP A 76 -27.39 -2.00 6.34
C ASP A 76 -27.78 -3.46 6.09
N GLU A 77 -28.44 -4.08 7.07
CA GLU A 77 -28.93 -5.45 6.99
C GLU A 77 -29.93 -5.70 5.85
N SER A 78 -30.74 -4.70 5.50
CA SER A 78 -31.82 -4.83 4.52
C SER A 78 -31.31 -4.88 3.07
N ASP A 79 -30.18 -4.23 2.81
CA ASP A 79 -29.53 -4.25 1.49
C ASP A 79 -28.72 -5.54 1.23
N TYR A 80 -28.35 -6.34 2.24
CA TYR A 80 -27.48 -7.52 2.06
C TYR A 80 -28.01 -8.55 1.03
N GLY A 81 -29.33 -8.63 0.85
CA GLY A 81 -29.99 -9.49 -0.15
C GLY A 81 -30.36 -8.79 -1.46
N ALA A 82 -30.07 -7.49 -1.61
CA ALA A 82 -30.42 -6.70 -2.77
C ALA A 82 -29.59 -7.06 -4.02
N LYS A 83 -30.04 -6.60 -5.19
CA LYS A 83 -29.35 -6.81 -6.47
C LYS A 83 -28.85 -5.49 -7.03
N GLY A 84 -27.55 -5.39 -7.28
CA GLY A 84 -26.91 -4.17 -7.76
C GLY A 84 -25.91 -3.62 -6.74
N ALA A 85 -25.53 -2.36 -6.93
CA ALA A 85 -24.45 -1.73 -6.18
C ALA A 85 -24.73 -1.66 -4.67
N GLU A 86 -25.99 -1.51 -4.28
CA GLU A 86 -26.46 -1.45 -2.90
C GLU A 86 -26.15 -2.77 -2.15
N GLY A 87 -26.57 -3.90 -2.73
CA GLY A 87 -26.30 -5.22 -2.16
C GLY A 87 -24.83 -5.64 -2.25
N ASP A 88 -24.14 -5.27 -3.34
CA ASP A 88 -22.69 -5.46 -3.44
C ASP A 88 -21.96 -4.66 -2.34
N VAL A 89 -22.38 -3.43 -2.04
CA VAL A 89 -21.82 -2.61 -0.96
C VAL A 89 -22.13 -3.21 0.42
N ALA A 90 -23.37 -3.60 0.69
CA ALA A 90 -23.76 -4.19 1.99
C ALA A 90 -23.01 -5.51 2.25
N LEU A 91 -22.87 -6.38 1.24
CA LEU A 91 -22.11 -7.62 1.33
C LEU A 91 -20.62 -7.34 1.59
N ASN A 92 -20.00 -6.41 0.86
CA ASN A 92 -18.59 -6.08 1.04
C ASN A 92 -18.33 -5.36 2.38
N ARG A 93 -19.26 -4.54 2.88
CA ARG A 93 -19.22 -3.92 4.21
C ARG A 93 -19.23 -4.97 5.32
N PHE A 94 -20.18 -5.90 5.27
CA PHE A 94 -20.24 -7.01 6.22
C PHE A 94 -18.97 -7.89 6.18
N ALA A 95 -18.52 -8.25 4.98
CA ALA A 95 -17.30 -9.04 4.80
C ALA A 95 -16.04 -8.32 5.33
N ALA A 96 -15.91 -7.01 5.07
CA ALA A 96 -14.82 -6.18 5.58
C ALA A 96 -14.83 -6.14 7.11
N ALA A 97 -15.98 -5.92 7.74
CA ALA A 97 -16.12 -5.91 9.20
C ALA A 97 -15.64 -7.23 9.84
N VAL A 98 -15.97 -8.39 9.24
CA VAL A 98 -15.47 -9.68 9.74
C VAL A 98 -13.95 -9.77 9.60
N VAL A 99 -13.39 -9.64 8.38
CA VAL A 99 -11.96 -9.92 8.16
C VAL A 99 -11.03 -8.91 8.83
N LEU A 100 -11.47 -7.66 9.00
CA LEU A 100 -10.71 -6.64 9.71
C LEU A 100 -10.76 -6.86 11.23
N SER A 101 -11.88 -7.32 11.79
CA SER A 101 -11.94 -7.71 13.20
C SER A 101 -11.04 -8.92 13.50
N ASP A 102 -11.00 -9.92 12.61
CA ASP A 102 -10.07 -11.05 12.71
C ASP A 102 -8.61 -10.62 12.59
N ALA A 103 -8.28 -9.68 11.69
CA ALA A 103 -6.94 -9.10 11.58
C ALA A 103 -6.53 -8.34 12.84
N ALA A 104 -7.43 -7.53 13.41
CA ALA A 104 -7.22 -6.84 14.67
C ALA A 104 -6.93 -7.82 15.82
N ALA A 105 -7.76 -8.86 15.96
CA ALA A 105 -7.62 -9.91 16.99
C ALA A 105 -6.38 -10.82 16.81
N ALA A 106 -5.77 -10.82 15.62
CA ALA A 106 -4.49 -11.48 15.35
C ALA A 106 -3.27 -10.57 15.63
N GLY A 107 -3.44 -9.25 15.49
CA GLY A 107 -2.42 -8.26 15.82
C GLY A 107 -2.34 -7.92 17.31
N ASP A 108 -3.49 -7.88 18.00
CA ASP A 108 -3.58 -7.72 19.46
C ASP A 108 -4.70 -8.61 20.03
N ASN A 109 -4.50 -9.13 21.24
CA ASN A 109 -5.49 -9.93 21.94
C ASN A 109 -6.68 -9.10 22.45
N GLU A 110 -6.52 -7.79 22.63
CA GLU A 110 -7.58 -6.89 23.13
C GLU A 110 -8.83 -6.91 22.23
N TYR A 111 -8.66 -6.99 20.91
CA TYR A 111 -9.77 -6.97 19.93
C TYR A 111 -10.44 -8.33 19.70
N LYS A 112 -10.05 -9.38 20.44
CA LYS A 112 -10.70 -10.71 20.36
C LYS A 112 -12.21 -10.70 20.57
N PRO A 113 -12.81 -9.94 21.50
CA PRO A 113 -14.26 -9.90 21.67
C PRO A 113 -14.99 -9.42 20.41
N LEU A 114 -14.43 -8.44 19.68
CA LEU A 114 -15.00 -7.93 18.43
C LEU A 114 -14.97 -9.02 17.34
N ALA A 115 -13.83 -9.69 17.16
CA ALA A 115 -13.71 -10.80 16.21
C ALA A 115 -14.63 -11.98 16.56
N GLU A 116 -14.79 -12.30 17.85
CA GLU A 116 -15.74 -13.32 18.28
C GLU A 116 -17.20 -12.91 18.07
N ALA A 117 -17.55 -11.63 18.25
CA ALA A 117 -18.88 -11.12 17.92
C ALA A 117 -19.17 -11.18 16.41
N MET A 118 -18.28 -10.65 15.58
CA MET A 118 -18.43 -10.68 14.11
C MET A 118 -18.47 -12.11 13.56
N ARG A 119 -17.65 -13.04 14.10
CA ARG A 119 -17.72 -14.46 13.73
C ARG A 119 -19.00 -15.13 14.21
N ARG A 120 -19.61 -14.73 15.34
CA ARG A 120 -20.96 -15.22 15.69
C ARG A 120 -22.00 -14.73 14.68
N VAL A 121 -22.03 -13.43 14.35
CA VAL A 121 -22.92 -12.89 13.31
C VAL A 121 -22.78 -13.66 12.00
N GLN A 122 -21.55 -13.85 11.50
CA GLN A 122 -21.32 -14.60 10.27
C GLN A 122 -21.79 -16.06 10.38
N ASN A 123 -21.53 -16.74 11.50
CA ASN A 123 -21.99 -18.11 11.71
C ASN A 123 -23.52 -18.23 11.78
N GLN A 124 -24.24 -17.23 12.29
CA GLN A 124 -25.71 -17.22 12.28
C GLN A 124 -26.23 -16.88 10.86
N GLN A 125 -25.65 -15.88 10.18
CA GLN A 125 -26.06 -15.52 8.82
C GLN A 125 -25.80 -16.65 7.81
N LEU A 126 -24.75 -17.46 7.98
CA LEU A 126 -24.51 -18.66 7.19
C LEU A 126 -25.49 -19.83 7.51
N ARG A 127 -26.23 -19.76 8.63
CA ARG A 127 -27.25 -20.78 9.01
C ARG A 127 -28.65 -20.40 8.58
N PHE A 128 -29.00 -19.12 8.70
CA PHE A 128 -30.36 -18.62 8.47
C PHE A 128 -30.52 -17.88 7.14
N ALA A 129 -29.44 -17.32 6.58
CA ALA A 129 -29.43 -16.47 5.39
C ALA A 129 -30.31 -15.20 5.47
N ASP A 130 -30.79 -14.86 6.67
CA ASP A 130 -31.65 -13.71 6.95
C ASP A 130 -31.13 -12.94 8.16
N PHE A 131 -30.85 -11.65 7.96
CA PHE A 131 -30.40 -10.75 9.02
C PHE A 131 -31.52 -10.27 9.95
N ALA A 132 -32.79 -10.52 9.63
CA ALA A 132 -33.93 -10.22 10.51
C ALA A 132 -34.14 -11.28 11.61
N GLU A 133 -33.48 -12.45 11.52
CA GLU A 133 -33.52 -13.50 12.54
C GLU A 133 -33.02 -12.96 13.91
N PRO A 134 -33.83 -13.07 14.99
CA PRO A 134 -33.46 -12.55 16.31
C PRO A 134 -32.10 -13.00 16.86
N ALA A 135 -31.63 -14.21 16.49
CA ALA A 135 -30.28 -14.65 16.84
C ALA A 135 -29.18 -13.81 16.15
N VAL A 136 -29.36 -13.46 14.88
CA VAL A 136 -28.41 -12.63 14.11
C VAL A 136 -28.44 -11.19 14.62
N GLN A 137 -29.64 -10.61 14.81
CA GLN A 137 -29.82 -9.27 15.38
C GLN A 137 -29.19 -9.11 16.75
N LYS A 138 -29.29 -10.12 17.62
CA LYS A 138 -28.65 -10.11 18.94
C LYS A 138 -27.12 -10.06 18.85
N ASP A 139 -26.52 -10.89 18.00
CA ASP A 139 -25.06 -10.90 17.85
C ASP A 139 -24.55 -9.64 17.11
N LEU A 140 -25.34 -9.05 16.20
CA LEU A 140 -25.05 -7.75 15.57
C LEU A 140 -25.08 -6.61 16.59
N GLY A 141 -26.08 -6.57 17.47
CA GLY A 141 -26.16 -5.60 18.55
C GLY A 141 -24.94 -5.68 19.48
N ALA A 142 -24.47 -6.90 19.78
CA ALA A 142 -23.26 -7.12 20.57
C ALA A 142 -21.96 -6.72 19.85
N ALA A 143 -21.88 -6.89 18.53
CA ALA A 143 -20.76 -6.39 17.73
C ALA A 143 -20.75 -4.86 17.67
N ARG A 144 -21.91 -4.24 17.42
CA ARG A 144 -22.07 -2.77 17.39
C ARG A 144 -21.80 -2.12 18.75
N SER A 145 -22.15 -2.76 19.88
CA SER A 145 -21.78 -2.24 21.21
C SER A 145 -20.27 -2.26 21.45
N LEU A 146 -19.56 -3.30 21.01
CA LEU A 146 -18.09 -3.35 21.12
C LEU A 146 -17.39 -2.29 20.26
N CYS A 147 -18.05 -1.79 19.21
CA CYS A 147 -17.59 -0.64 18.42
C CYS A 147 -17.88 0.72 19.06
N ALA A 148 -18.69 0.80 20.12
CA ALA A 148 -18.92 2.04 20.86
C ALA A 148 -17.88 2.30 21.97
N ASP A 149 -17.09 1.27 22.31
CA ASP A 149 -16.03 1.29 23.34
C ASP A 149 -14.61 1.46 22.73
N LEU A 150 -14.49 1.81 21.43
CA LEU A 150 -13.24 1.90 20.65
C LEU A 150 -12.91 3.33 20.17
#